data_AF-A0A848LTL6-F1
#
_entry.id   AF-A0A848LTL6-F1
#
_cell.length_a   1.000
_cell.length_b   1.000
_cell.length_c   1.000
_cell.angle_alpha   90.00
_cell.angle_beta   90.00
_cell.angle_gamma   90.00
#
_symmetry.space_group_name_H-M   'P 1'
#
loop_
_entity.id
_entity.type
_entity.pdbx_description
1 polymer ?
#
loop_
_entity_poly.entity_id
_entity_poly.type
_entity_poly.pdbx_seq_one_letter_code
_entity_poly.pdbx_strand_id
1 'polypeptide(L)'
;MKPTHLMSALAVGLTLTSVPALADSASCTPANVAVYSSRIHVKCAASVAGGIWYFALPTSDTAHANRMLSLLSTALAGGRTLSIDYNPSSTAGTSIGCLSSDCRLINFVAMW
;
A
#
# COMPACT_ATOMS: atom_id res chain seq x y z
N MET A 1 64.65 21.64 0.09
CA MET A 1 63.82 20.43 -0.14
C MET A 1 62.44 20.67 0.47
N LYS A 2 61.38 20.33 -0.26
CA LYS A 2 60.00 20.83 -0.15
C LYS A 2 59.20 20.09 0.94
N PRO A 3 58.42 20.75 1.82
CA PRO A 3 57.51 20.03 2.72
C PRO A 3 56.21 19.69 1.99
N THR A 4 55.84 18.40 2.06
CA THR A 4 54.67 17.78 1.45
C THR A 4 53.39 18.21 2.17
N HIS A 5 52.43 18.76 1.44
CA HIS A 5 51.12 19.17 1.96
C HIS A 5 50.22 17.95 2.20
N LEU A 6 49.77 17.75 3.44
CA LEU A 6 48.62 16.89 3.76
C LEU A 6 47.34 17.56 3.26
N MET A 7 46.66 16.95 2.28
CA MET A 7 45.30 17.30 1.91
C MET A 7 44.33 16.43 2.71
N SER A 8 43.62 17.05 3.66
CA SER A 8 42.51 16.44 4.38
C SER A 8 41.36 16.17 3.41
N ALA A 9 40.99 14.90 3.24
CA ALA A 9 39.80 14.50 2.50
C ALA A 9 38.54 14.83 3.33
N LEU A 10 37.78 15.85 2.93
CA LEU A 10 36.41 16.04 3.40
C LEU A 10 35.53 14.94 2.77
N ALA A 11 35.16 13.93 3.56
CA ALA A 11 34.09 13.02 3.21
C ALA A 11 32.75 13.74 3.34
N VAL A 12 32.16 14.14 2.21
CA VAL A 12 30.78 14.63 2.13
C VAL A 12 29.86 13.44 2.34
N GLY A 13 29.31 13.30 3.55
CA GLY A 13 28.33 12.26 3.87
C GLY A 13 27.02 12.50 3.12
N LEU A 14 26.67 11.60 2.20
CA LEU A 14 25.37 11.59 1.53
C LEU A 14 24.33 11.05 2.52
N THR A 15 23.60 11.93 3.20
CA THR A 15 22.47 11.53 4.03
C THR A 15 21.28 11.23 3.13
N LEU A 16 20.91 9.94 3.00
CA LEU A 16 19.64 9.55 2.40
C LEU A 16 18.50 10.01 3.32
N THR A 17 17.88 11.14 3.00
CA THR A 17 16.62 11.55 3.64
C THR A 17 15.51 10.67 3.08
N SER A 18 14.99 9.74 3.89
CA SER A 18 13.79 8.99 3.55
C SER A 18 12.61 9.98 3.52
N VAL A 19 12.10 10.30 2.33
CA VAL A 19 10.86 11.07 2.20
C VAL A 19 9.73 10.18 2.75
N PRO A 20 8.94 10.64 3.73
CA PRO A 20 7.77 9.88 4.16
C PRO A 20 6.86 9.72 2.95
N ALA A 21 6.55 8.47 2.59
CA ALA A 21 5.59 8.25 1.53
C ALA A 21 4.23 8.73 1.99
N LEU A 22 3.70 9.67 1.24
CA LEU A 22 2.39 10.27 1.45
C LEU A 22 1.31 9.22 1.24
N ALA A 23 0.22 9.32 2.00
CA ALA A 23 -1.01 8.64 1.66
C ALA A 23 -1.44 9.06 0.24
N ASP A 24 -1.85 8.09 -0.56
CA ASP A 24 -2.30 8.25 -1.94
C ASP A 24 -3.66 7.57 -2.10
N SER A 25 -4.40 7.96 -3.14
CA SER A 25 -5.73 7.44 -3.43
C SER A 25 -5.76 6.67 -4.74
N ALA A 26 -6.21 5.42 -4.67
CA ALA A 26 -6.39 4.51 -5.77
C ALA A 26 -7.86 4.44 -6.21
N SER A 27 -8.12 4.61 -7.50
CA SER A 27 -9.42 4.28 -8.11
C SER A 27 -9.44 2.79 -8.46
N CYS A 28 -10.31 2.03 -7.81
CA CYS A 28 -10.36 0.57 -7.91
C CYS A 28 -11.79 0.08 -8.13
N THR A 29 -12.09 -0.43 -9.33
CA THR A 29 -13.26 -1.29 -9.52
C THR A 29 -12.86 -2.73 -9.15
N PRO A 30 -13.47 -3.35 -8.12
CA PRO A 30 -13.10 -4.70 -7.72
C PRO A 30 -13.39 -5.72 -8.82
N ALA A 31 -12.40 -6.57 -9.13
CA ALA A 31 -12.57 -7.76 -9.96
C ALA A 31 -12.68 -9.03 -9.11
N ASN A 32 -12.17 -9.00 -7.88
CA ASN A 32 -12.30 -10.09 -6.93
C ASN A 32 -12.20 -9.56 -5.49
N VAL A 33 -12.96 -10.17 -4.58
CA VAL A 33 -12.83 -9.99 -3.13
C VAL A 33 -12.73 -11.38 -2.50
N ALA A 34 -11.69 -11.60 -1.71
CA ALA A 34 -11.42 -12.87 -1.04
C ALA A 34 -11.21 -12.63 0.46
N VAL A 35 -11.69 -13.57 1.27
CA VAL A 35 -11.51 -13.56 2.73
C VAL A 35 -10.56 -14.67 3.10
N TYR A 36 -9.47 -14.30 3.76
CA TYR A 36 -8.49 -15.21 4.35
C TYR A 36 -8.56 -15.09 5.88
N SER A 37 -7.92 -16.01 6.58
CA SER A 37 -7.89 -16.00 8.05
C SER A 37 -7.32 -14.69 8.62
N SER A 38 -6.29 -14.13 7.99
CA SER A 38 -5.57 -12.92 8.44
C SER A 38 -5.96 -11.63 7.74
N ARG A 39 -6.70 -11.69 6.62
CA ARG A 39 -7.02 -10.51 5.81
C ARG A 39 -8.25 -10.66 4.92
N ILE A 40 -8.91 -9.54 4.65
CA ILE A 40 -9.70 -9.37 3.44
C ILE A 40 -8.77 -8.88 2.34
N HIS A 41 -8.90 -9.40 1.14
CA HIS A 41 -8.04 -9.13 0.00
C HIS A 41 -8.91 -8.74 -1.20
N VAL A 42 -8.69 -7.56 -1.76
CA VAL A 42 -9.40 -7.08 -2.96
C VAL A 42 -8.43 -6.95 -4.11
N LYS A 43 -8.82 -7.45 -5.28
CA LYS A 43 -8.14 -7.25 -6.56
C LYS A 43 -8.87 -6.20 -7.37
N CYS A 44 -8.17 -5.21 -7.89
CA CYS A 44 -8.72 -4.25 -8.83
C CYS A 44 -8.70 -4.80 -10.26
N ALA A 45 -9.65 -4.36 -11.09
CA ALA A 45 -9.72 -4.75 -12.50
C ALA A 45 -8.52 -4.25 -13.33
N ALA A 46 -7.84 -3.20 -12.87
CA ALA A 46 -6.61 -2.68 -13.43
C ALA A 46 -5.62 -2.36 -12.31
N SER A 47 -4.32 -2.42 -12.60
CA SER A 47 -3.30 -1.93 -11.67
C SER A 47 -3.38 -0.43 -11.50
N VAL A 48 -3.13 0.05 -10.29
CA VAL A 48 -2.85 1.46 -10.03
C VAL A 48 -1.34 1.75 -10.15
N ALA A 49 -0.95 2.98 -9.81
CA ALA A 49 0.44 3.42 -9.82
C ALA A 49 1.37 2.42 -9.10
N GLY A 50 2.55 2.19 -9.67
CA GLY A 50 3.53 1.25 -9.11
C GLY A 50 3.19 -0.23 -9.32
N GLY A 51 2.22 -0.57 -10.18
CA GLY A 51 1.87 -1.96 -10.48
C GLY A 51 1.09 -2.65 -9.36
N ILE A 52 0.45 -1.88 -8.49
CA ILE A 52 -0.35 -2.39 -7.38
C ILE A 52 -1.71 -2.85 -7.92
N TRP A 53 -1.98 -4.15 -7.79
CA TRP A 53 -3.23 -4.77 -8.21
C TRP A 53 -4.16 -5.06 -7.04
N TYR A 54 -3.60 -5.13 -5.84
CA TYR A 54 -4.27 -5.65 -4.68
C TYR A 54 -4.22 -4.68 -3.52
N PHE A 55 -5.30 -4.72 -2.73
CA PHE A 55 -5.37 -4.05 -1.45
C PHE A 55 -5.85 -5.03 -0.39
N ALA A 56 -5.41 -4.85 0.85
CA ALA A 56 -5.76 -5.73 1.94
C ALA A 56 -6.11 -5.00 3.23
N LEU A 57 -7.00 -5.62 4.00
CA LEU A 57 -7.41 -5.17 5.32
C LEU A 57 -7.17 -6.31 6.33
N PRO A 58 -6.55 -6.07 7.50
CA PRO A 58 -6.45 -7.08 8.54
C PRO A 58 -7.84 -7.48 9.07
N THR A 59 -7.97 -8.74 9.50
CA THR A 59 -9.20 -9.29 10.13
C THR A 59 -9.18 -9.24 11.66
N SER A 60 -8.15 -8.64 12.27
CA SER A 60 -7.97 -8.56 13.73
C SER A 60 -9.07 -7.77 14.45
N ASP A 61 -9.61 -6.73 13.81
CA ASP A 61 -10.85 -6.06 14.23
C ASP A 61 -12.01 -6.61 13.39
N THR A 62 -12.77 -7.54 13.97
CA THR A 62 -13.86 -8.22 13.27
C THR A 62 -15.01 -7.29 12.90
N ALA A 63 -15.30 -6.29 13.73
CA ALA A 63 -16.38 -5.33 13.46
C ALA A 63 -16.01 -4.39 12.31
N HIS A 64 -14.75 -3.95 12.24
CA HIS A 64 -14.26 -3.19 11.10
C HIS A 64 -14.17 -4.04 9.83
N ALA A 65 -13.63 -5.27 9.94
CA ALA A 65 -13.51 -6.19 8.82
C ALA A 65 -14.87 -6.54 8.19
N ASN A 66 -15.90 -6.81 8.98
CA ASN A 66 -17.24 -7.11 8.47
C ASN A 66 -17.89 -5.93 7.73
N ARG A 67 -17.69 -4.71 8.24
CA ARG A 67 -18.15 -3.48 7.57
C ARG A 67 -17.44 -3.30 6.23
N MET A 68 -16.13 -3.49 6.22
CA MET A 68 -15.33 -3.40 5.01
C MET A 68 -15.67 -4.49 3.99
N LEU A 69 -15.85 -5.74 4.43
CA LEU A 69 -16.24 -6.84 3.56
C LEU A 69 -17.58 -6.55 2.86
N SER A 70 -18.56 -6.01 3.60
CA SER A 70 -19.85 -5.61 3.04
C SER A 70 -19.69 -4.55 1.95
N LEU A 71 -18.88 -3.51 2.21
CA LEU A 71 -18.62 -2.44 1.23
C LEU A 71 -17.92 -2.99 -0.03
N LEU A 72 -16.84 -3.74 0.13
CA LEU A 72 -16.06 -4.32 -0.97
C LEU A 72 -16.90 -5.29 -1.81
N SER A 73 -17.69 -6.14 -1.16
CA SER A 73 -18.56 -7.11 -1.84
C SER A 73 -19.69 -6.41 -2.59
N THR A 74 -20.25 -5.34 -2.03
CA THR A 74 -21.26 -4.51 -2.72
C THR A 74 -20.67 -3.86 -3.96
N ALA A 75 -19.47 -3.30 -3.87
CA ALA A 75 -18.78 -2.70 -5.00
C ALA A 75 -18.47 -3.74 -6.10
N LEU A 76 -18.01 -4.94 -5.73
CA LEU A 76 -17.78 -6.04 -6.66
C LEU A 76 -19.08 -6.45 -7.38
N ALA A 77 -20.15 -6.70 -6.63
CA ALA A 77 -21.42 -7.15 -7.19
C ALA A 77 -22.07 -6.10 -8.09
N GLY A 78 -21.92 -4.82 -7.74
CA GLY A 78 -22.48 -3.69 -8.49
C GLY A 78 -21.58 -3.12 -9.58
N GLY A 79 -20.36 -3.62 -9.75
CA GLY A 79 -19.37 -3.04 -10.66
C GLY A 79 -19.03 -1.57 -10.34
N ARG A 80 -19.08 -1.18 -9.06
CA ARG A 80 -18.83 0.19 -8.61
C ARG A 80 -17.35 0.43 -8.35
N THR A 81 -16.92 1.67 -8.55
CA THR A 81 -15.55 2.09 -8.31
C THR A 81 -15.38 2.57 -6.89
N LEU A 82 -14.37 2.03 -6.22
CA LEU A 82 -13.92 2.44 -4.90
C LEU A 82 -12.81 3.48 -5.01
N SER A 83 -12.80 4.43 -4.09
CA SER A 83 -11.63 5.23 -3.77
C SER A 83 -10.94 4.61 -2.55
N ILE A 84 -9.73 4.11 -2.73
CA ILE A 84 -8.94 3.43 -1.68
C ILE A 84 -7.77 4.31 -1.28
N ASP A 85 -7.74 4.75 -0.02
CA ASP A 85 -6.56 5.40 0.55
C ASP A 85 -5.55 4.33 1.00
N TYR A 86 -4.29 4.53 0.62
CA TYR A 86 -3.19 3.62 0.92
C TYR A 86 -1.86 4.35 0.95
N ASN A 87 -0.83 3.71 1.50
CA ASN A 87 0.55 4.19 1.36
C ASN A 87 1.28 3.39 0.27
N PRO A 88 1.71 3.99 -0.86
CA PRO A 88 2.29 3.26 -1.99
C PRO A 88 3.68 2.68 -1.70
N SER A 89 4.46 3.23 -0.77
CA SER A 89 5.77 2.69 -0.44
C SER A 89 5.75 1.65 0.69
N SER A 90 4.67 1.64 1.49
CA SER A 90 4.58 0.77 2.65
C SER A 90 4.40 -0.70 2.24
N THR A 91 5.28 -1.54 2.76
CA THR A 91 5.18 -3.00 2.63
C THR A 91 4.60 -3.66 3.88
N ALA A 92 4.00 -2.87 4.79
CA ALA A 92 3.47 -3.35 6.07
C ALA A 92 2.42 -4.47 5.91
N GLY A 93 1.74 -4.54 4.76
CA GLY A 93 0.79 -5.62 4.47
C GLY A 93 1.42 -7.02 4.43
N THR A 94 2.74 -7.14 4.28
CA THR A 94 3.45 -8.43 4.36
C THR A 94 3.19 -9.15 5.68
N SER A 95 2.98 -8.40 6.77
CA SER A 95 2.62 -8.95 8.09
C SER A 95 1.28 -9.71 8.10
N ILE A 96 0.38 -9.42 7.16
CA ILE A 96 -0.91 -10.13 7.01
C ILE A 96 -0.96 -11.00 5.74
N GLY A 97 0.19 -11.18 5.07
CA GLY A 97 0.37 -12.05 3.91
C GLY A 97 0.11 -11.39 2.55
N CYS A 98 0.14 -10.06 2.45
CA CYS A 98 0.27 -9.37 1.14
C CYS A 98 1.65 -9.67 0.53
N LEU A 99 1.69 -9.75 -0.81
CA LEU A 99 2.95 -9.67 -1.54
C LEU A 99 3.38 -8.19 -1.67
N SER A 100 4.60 -7.87 -1.27
CA SER A 100 5.09 -6.48 -1.22
C SER A 100 5.21 -5.79 -2.58
N SER A 101 5.26 -6.55 -3.68
CA SER A 101 5.39 -5.98 -5.03
C SER A 101 4.06 -5.47 -5.61
N ASP A 102 2.91 -5.98 -5.16
CA ASP A 102 1.61 -5.70 -5.82
C ASP A 102 0.42 -5.51 -4.85
N CYS A 103 0.64 -5.60 -3.54
CA CYS A 103 -0.41 -5.52 -2.52
C CYS A 103 -0.10 -4.44 -1.46
N ARG A 104 -1.08 -3.60 -1.12
CA ARG A 104 -0.98 -2.54 -0.10
C ARG A 104 -2.07 -2.60 0.94
N LEU A 105 -1.78 -2.09 2.14
CA LEU A 105 -2.81 -1.98 3.17
C LEU A 105 -3.82 -0.89 2.80
N ILE A 106 -5.08 -1.19 3.08
CA ILE A 106 -6.18 -0.24 3.04
C ILE A 106 -6.13 0.60 4.32
N ASN A 107 -5.99 1.91 4.17
CA ASN A 107 -6.18 2.85 5.29
C ASN A 107 -7.66 3.25 5.40
N PHE A 108 -8.29 3.53 4.26
CA PHE A 108 -9.68 3.95 4.16
C PHE A 108 -10.26 3.57 2.79
N VAL A 109 -11.58 3.38 2.72
CA VAL A 109 -12.30 3.13 1.47
C VAL A 109 -13.60 3.92 1.46
N ALA A 110 -13.86 4.58 0.34
CA ALA A 110 -15.17 5.13 -0.01
C ALA A 110 -15.67 4.57 -1.33
N MET A 111 -16.99 4.55 -1.50
CA MET A 111 -17.67 4.22 -2.74
C MET A 111 -18.53 5.41 -3.13
N TRP A 112 -18.39 5.89 -4.36
CA TRP A 112 -19.14 7.02 -4.92
C TRP A 112 -20.21 6.55 -5.89
#